data_AF-A0AAV7XQQ1-F1
#
_entry.id   AF-A0AAV7XQQ1-F1
#
_cell.length_a   1.000
_cell.length_b   1.000
_cell.length_c   1.000
_cell.angle_alpha   90.00
_cell.angle_beta   90.00
_cell.angle_gamma   90.00
#
_symmetry.space_group_name_H-M   'P 1'
#
loop_
_entity.id
_entity.type
_entity.pdbx_description
1 polymer ?
#
loop_
_entity_poly.entity_id
_entity_poly.type
_entity_poly.pdbx_seq_one_letter_code
_entity_poly.pdbx_strand_id
1 'polypeptide(L)'
;MPGSATETISVLTLTAAAEDHGRQIECRAENALFADSEIRDQWQLDVQYSPRVAVRLGEQINASSIRVGGGVYLECSVDANPAAGLISWTHNVSAQSAPAEQGVP
;
A
#
# COMPACT_ATOMS: atom_id res chain seq x y z
N MET A 1 -33.43 -37.15 8.45
CA MET A 1 -33.23 -37.25 6.99
C MET A 1 -32.20 -36.20 6.62
N PRO A 2 -30.91 -36.54 6.35
CA PRO A 2 -29.96 -35.54 5.91
C PRO A 2 -30.08 -35.40 4.39
N GLY A 3 -30.68 -34.29 3.95
CA GLY A 3 -30.69 -33.89 2.55
C GLY A 3 -29.29 -33.45 2.13
N SER A 4 -28.80 -34.01 1.03
CA SER A 4 -27.56 -33.58 0.40
C SER A 4 -27.77 -32.18 -0.18
N ALA A 5 -27.13 -31.17 0.40
CA ALA A 5 -27.06 -29.84 -0.20
C ALA A 5 -26.11 -29.88 -1.40
N THR A 6 -26.53 -29.34 -2.54
CA THR A 6 -25.66 -29.11 -3.71
C THR A 6 -25.02 -27.73 -3.56
N GLU A 7 -23.71 -27.70 -3.37
CA GLU A 7 -22.94 -26.46 -3.24
C GLU A 7 -22.31 -26.07 -4.59
N THR A 8 -22.35 -24.79 -4.95
CA THR A 8 -21.66 -24.26 -6.13
C THR A 8 -20.48 -23.42 -5.65
N ILE A 9 -19.27 -23.75 -6.10
CA ILE A 9 -18.03 -23.12 -5.64
C ILE A 9 -17.42 -22.34 -6.80
N SER A 10 -17.12 -21.07 -6.55
CA SER A 10 -16.31 -20.23 -7.44
C SER A 10 -14.94 -20.01 -6.82
N VAL A 11 -13.87 -20.34 -7.55
CA VAL A 11 -12.49 -20.23 -7.07
C VAL A 11 -11.77 -19.14 -7.84
N LEU A 12 -11.28 -18.13 -7.13
CA LEU A 12 -10.42 -17.07 -7.68
C LEU A 12 -8.97 -17.33 -7.28
N THR A 13 -8.11 -17.54 -8.28
CA THR A 13 -6.66 -17.64 -8.07
C THR A 13 -6.01 -16.31 -8.46
N LEU A 14 -5.34 -15.66 -7.50
CA LEU A 14 -4.69 -14.37 -7.67
C LEU A 14 -3.21 -14.46 -7.26
N THR A 15 -2.34 -13.82 -8.02
CA THR A 15 -0.97 -13.50 -7.59
C THR A 15 -0.95 -12.05 -7.13
N ALA A 16 -1.00 -11.82 -5.82
CA ALA A 16 -1.11 -10.48 -5.26
C ALA A 16 0.18 -9.66 -5.47
N ALA A 17 0.02 -8.40 -5.86
CA ALA A 17 1.09 -7.42 -5.94
C ALA A 17 0.92 -6.32 -4.86
N ALA A 18 1.96 -5.52 -4.62
CA ALA A 18 1.90 -4.45 -3.61
C ALA A 18 0.79 -3.43 -3.91
N GLU A 19 0.55 -3.20 -5.21
CA GLU A 19 -0.48 -2.29 -5.73
C GLU A 19 -1.93 -2.81 -5.49
N ASP A 20 -2.07 -4.07 -5.06
CA ASP A 20 -3.34 -4.68 -4.69
C ASP A 20 -3.67 -4.52 -3.20
N HIS A 21 -2.72 -4.05 -2.37
CA HIS A 21 -3.00 -3.75 -0.98
C HIS A 21 -4.15 -2.74 -0.86
N GLY A 22 -5.13 -3.04 -0.02
CA GLY A 22 -6.32 -2.21 0.19
C GLY A 22 -7.40 -2.35 -0.90
N ARG A 23 -7.18 -3.11 -1.97
CA ARG A 23 -8.23 -3.40 -2.97
C ARG A 23 -9.29 -4.35 -2.41
N GLN A 24 -10.49 -4.30 -2.98
CA GLN A 24 -11.61 -5.15 -2.59
C GLN A 24 -11.80 -6.32 -3.56
N ILE A 25 -12.05 -7.50 -3.01
CA ILE A 25 -12.57 -8.66 -3.71
C ILE A 25 -14.02 -8.85 -3.29
N GLU A 26 -14.89 -9.18 -4.25
CA GLU A 26 -16.29 -9.48 -4.00
C GLU A 26 -16.63 -10.88 -4.55
N CYS A 27 -17.27 -11.71 -3.73
CA CYS A 27 -17.96 -12.90 -4.17
C CYS A 27 -19.44 -12.57 -4.31
N ARG A 28 -20.01 -12.86 -5.48
CA ARG A 28 -21.40 -12.58 -5.81
C ARG A 28 -22.08 -13.85 -6.27
N ALA A 29 -23.21 -14.17 -5.66
CA ALA A 29 -24.10 -15.25 -6.06
C ALA A 29 -25.44 -14.66 -6.49
N GLU A 30 -25.97 -15.11 -7.62
CA GLU A 30 -27.27 -14.68 -8.12
C GLU A 30 -28.02 -15.86 -8.75
N ASN A 31 -29.35 -15.81 -8.70
CA ASN A 31 -30.21 -16.77 -9.36
C ASN A 31 -31.02 -16.07 -10.47
N ALA A 32 -30.72 -16.40 -11.73
CA ALA A 32 -31.33 -15.75 -12.90
C ALA A 32 -32.87 -15.88 -12.98
N LEU A 33 -33.48 -16.83 -12.27
CA LEU A 33 -34.94 -17.02 -12.25
C LEU A 33 -35.65 -16.13 -11.21
N PHE A 34 -34.91 -15.57 -10.26
CA PHE A 34 -35.46 -14.74 -9.19
C PHE A 34 -34.80 -13.36 -9.22
N ALA A 35 -35.60 -12.34 -9.51
CA ALA A 35 -35.19 -10.95 -9.29
C ALA A 35 -34.82 -10.75 -7.80
N ASP A 36 -33.82 -9.94 -7.54
CA ASP A 36 -33.33 -9.61 -6.19
C ASP A 36 -32.77 -10.80 -5.38
N SER A 37 -32.35 -11.87 -6.04
CA SER A 37 -31.69 -13.03 -5.42
C SER A 37 -30.18 -12.85 -5.18
N GLU A 38 -29.67 -11.65 -5.45
CA GLU A 38 -28.25 -11.35 -5.37
C GLU A 38 -27.76 -11.29 -3.92
N ILE A 39 -26.70 -12.03 -3.63
CA ILE A 39 -25.98 -11.99 -2.36
C ILE A 39 -24.51 -11.70 -2.67
N ARG A 40 -23.92 -10.79 -1.88
CA ARG A 40 -22.52 -10.36 -2.03
C ARG A 40 -21.80 -10.50 -0.71
N ASP A 41 -20.56 -10.96 -0.77
CA ASP A 41 -19.60 -10.92 0.33
C ASP A 41 -18.32 -10.26 -0.15
N GLN A 42 -17.68 -9.46 0.71
CA GLN A 42 -16.55 -8.61 0.35
C GLN A 42 -15.39 -8.76 1.31
N TRP A 43 -14.18 -8.75 0.76
CA TRP A 43 -12.94 -8.78 1.52
C TRP A 43 -11.98 -7.72 1.02
N GLN A 44 -11.36 -6.98 1.94
CA GLN A 44 -10.25 -6.09 1.61
C GLN A 44 -8.93 -6.87 1.68
N LEU A 45 -8.10 -6.73 0.65
CA LEU A 45 -6.82 -7.41 0.57
C LEU A 45 -5.78 -6.74 1.47
N ASP A 46 -5.31 -7.47 2.47
CA ASP A 46 -4.11 -7.10 3.23
C ASP A 46 -2.87 -7.77 2.63
N VAL A 47 -2.31 -7.14 1.60
CA VAL A 47 -1.08 -7.63 0.94
C VAL A 47 0.14 -7.07 1.64
N GLN A 48 1.01 -7.94 2.16
CA GLN A 48 2.29 -7.56 2.74
C GLN A 48 3.38 -7.49 1.67
N TYR A 49 4.22 -6.46 1.75
CA TYR A 49 5.29 -6.23 0.78
C TYR A 49 6.46 -5.46 1.40
N SER A 50 7.64 -5.64 0.81
CA SER A 50 8.86 -4.96 1.26
C SER A 50 8.79 -3.44 1.04
N PRO A 51 9.40 -2.63 1.93
CA PRO A 51 9.43 -1.18 1.77
C PRO A 51 10.00 -0.72 0.42
N ARG A 52 9.27 0.16 -0.25
CA ARG A 52 9.70 0.89 -1.44
C ARG A 52 10.06 2.31 -1.04
N VAL A 53 11.32 2.69 -1.26
CA VAL A 53 11.87 3.97 -0.79
C VAL A 53 12.14 4.89 -1.96
N ALA A 54 11.62 6.11 -1.88
CA ALA A 54 11.89 7.18 -2.84
C ALA A 54 12.41 8.42 -2.11
N VAL A 55 13.55 8.95 -2.57
CA VAL A 55 14.11 10.20 -2.06
C VAL A 55 13.86 11.30 -3.08
N ARG A 56 13.26 12.40 -2.63
CA ARG A 56 12.97 13.57 -3.45
C ARG A 56 13.46 14.84 -2.77
N LEU A 57 13.74 15.85 -3.59
CA LEU A 57 13.96 17.20 -3.07
C LEU A 57 12.64 17.69 -2.47
N GLY A 58 12.71 18.44 -1.36
CA GLY A 58 11.50 19.02 -0.77
C GLY A 58 10.65 19.77 -1.79
N GLU A 59 9.33 19.65 -1.71
CA GLU A 59 8.40 20.19 -2.73
C GLU A 59 8.61 21.68 -3.05
N GLN A 60 9.13 22.46 -2.10
CA GLN A 60 9.37 23.89 -2.24
C GLN A 60 10.72 24.24 -2.90
N ILE A 61 11.53 23.25 -3.27
CA ILE A 61 12.87 23.47 -3.82
C ILE A 61 12.90 23.13 -5.31
N ASN A 62 13.20 24.12 -6.13
CA ASN A 62 13.50 23.91 -7.53
C ASN A 62 14.97 23.52 -7.71
N ALA A 63 15.20 22.28 -8.20
CA ALA A 63 16.53 21.72 -8.42
C ALA A 63 17.42 22.57 -9.35
N SER A 64 16.81 23.31 -10.29
CA SER A 64 17.53 24.16 -11.24
C SER A 64 17.99 25.51 -10.67
N SER A 65 17.49 25.91 -9.50
CA SER A 65 17.78 27.21 -8.90
C SER A 65 18.48 27.12 -7.53
N ILE A 66 19.12 26.00 -7.22
CA ILE A 66 19.89 25.82 -5.99
C ILE A 66 21.11 26.74 -6.03
N ARG A 67 21.30 27.54 -4.97
CA ARG A 67 22.41 28.49 -4.84
C ARG A 67 23.40 28.03 -3.79
N VAL A 68 24.69 28.29 -4.02
CA VAL A 68 25.76 28.06 -3.05
C VAL A 68 25.47 28.86 -1.78
N GLY A 69 25.53 28.21 -0.63
CA GLY A 69 25.18 28.78 0.68
C GLY A 69 23.69 28.73 1.03
N GLY A 70 22.83 28.20 0.15
CA GLY A 70 21.42 27.92 0.43
C GLY A 70 21.22 26.57 1.12
N GLY A 71 20.25 26.50 2.04
CA GLY A 71 19.82 25.25 2.66
C GLY A 71 18.89 24.45 1.75
N VAL A 72 19.04 23.13 1.74
CA VAL A 72 18.12 22.20 1.08
C VAL A 72 17.71 21.11 2.06
N TYR A 73 16.53 20.54 1.86
CA TYR A 73 16.08 19.37 2.59
C TYR A 73 15.63 18.30 1.59
N LEU A 74 15.83 17.05 1.99
CA LEU A 74 15.42 15.86 1.26
C LEU A 74 14.26 15.21 2.00
N GLU A 75 13.28 14.76 1.24
CA GLU A 75 12.14 14.01 1.73
C GLU A 75 12.29 12.54 1.36
N CYS A 76 12.06 11.65 2.31
CA CYS A 76 12.04 10.20 2.11
C CYS A 76 10.59 9.73 2.19
N SER A 77 10.06 9.26 1.06
CA SER A 77 8.78 8.57 1.00
C SER A 77 9.02 7.07 1.11
N VAL A 78 8.37 6.43 2.08
CA VAL A 78 8.45 4.98 2.28
C VAL A 78 7.05 4.39 2.14
N ASP A 79 6.88 3.52 1.16
CA ASP A 79 5.64 2.77 0.94
C ASP A 79 5.88 1.31 1.38
N ALA A 80 5.19 0.86 2.42
CA ALA A 80 5.42 -0.45 3.04
C ALA A 80 4.17 -0.95 3.77
N ASN A 81 3.92 -2.25 3.70
CA ASN A 81 2.96 -2.92 4.57
C ASN A 81 3.56 -4.22 5.15
N PRO A 82 3.74 -4.32 6.48
CA PRO A 82 3.42 -3.33 7.52
C PRO A 82 4.32 -2.09 7.48
N ALA A 83 3.94 -1.04 8.21
CA ALA A 83 4.68 0.21 8.28
C ALA A 83 6.15 0.00 8.68
N ALA A 84 7.07 0.72 8.04
CA ALA A 84 8.50 0.60 8.29
C ALA A 84 8.87 1.08 9.71
N GLY A 85 9.62 0.27 10.46
CA GLY A 85 9.94 0.56 11.86
C GLY A 85 11.10 1.53 12.08
N LEU A 86 12.16 1.46 11.27
CA LEU A 86 13.34 2.32 11.40
C LEU A 86 13.74 2.90 10.04
N ILE A 87 13.73 4.22 9.94
CA ILE A 87 14.18 4.97 8.77
C ILE A 87 15.46 5.70 9.15
N SER A 88 16.53 5.51 8.38
CA SER A 88 17.82 6.18 8.62
C SER A 88 18.38 6.75 7.32
N TRP A 89 19.06 7.89 7.43
CA TRP A 89 19.70 8.56 6.31
C TRP A 89 21.19 8.24 6.29
N THR A 90 21.70 7.88 5.12
CA THR A 90 23.13 7.70 4.89
C THR A 90 23.56 8.42 3.63
N HIS A 91 24.76 8.98 3.64
CA HIS A 91 25.39 9.58 2.46
C HIS A 91 26.79 9.01 2.34
N ASN A 92 27.11 8.38 1.21
CA ASN A 92 28.40 7.71 0.99
C ASN A 92 28.81 6.81 2.16
N VAL A 93 27.89 5.97 2.66
CA VAL A 93 28.10 5.02 3.77
C VAL A 93 28.23 5.68 5.16
N SER A 94 28.27 7.02 5.24
CA SER A 94 28.24 7.74 6.52
C SER A 94 26.80 8.00 6.98
N ALA A 95 26.50 7.64 8.22
CA ALA A 95 25.22 7.96 8.84
C ALA A 95 25.05 9.49 8.94
N GLN A 96 23.91 9.98 8.45
CA GLN A 96 23.54 11.39 8.53
C GLN A 96 22.63 11.57 9.75
N SER A 97 22.82 12.64 10.50
CA SER A 97 21.89 13.01 11.58
C SER A 97 20.53 13.33 10.96
N ALA A 98 19.50 12.55 11.27
CA ALA A 98 18.12 12.94 10.96
C ALA A 98 17.83 14.28 11.67
N PRO A 99 17.17 15.26 11.02
CA PRO A 99 16.55 16.36 11.74
C PRO A 99 15.53 15.77 12.73
N ALA A 100 15.42 16.37 13.91
CA ALA A 100 14.43 15.99 14.91
C ALA A 100 13.02 15.93 14.29
N GLU A 101 12.26 14.89 14.67
CA GLU A 101 10.90 14.60 14.20
C GLU A 101 10.02 15.85 14.07
N GLN A 102 9.37 16.02 12.92
CA GLN A 102 8.10 16.71 12.83
C GLN A 102 7.05 15.66 12.46
N GLY A 103 6.11 15.47 13.39
CA GLY A 103 5.20 14.35 13.52
C GLY A 103 4.56 13.84 12.23
N VAL A 104 4.47 12.52 12.18
CA VAL A 104 3.38 11.80 11.51
C VAL A 104 2.05 12.34 12.09
N PRO A 105 1.06 12.73 11.27
CA PRO A 105 -0.27 13.06 11.77
C PRO A 105 -0.97 11.84 12.40
#